data_AF-A0A1I7UK92-F1
#
_entry.id   AF-A0A1I7UK92-F1
#
_cell.length_a   1.000
_cell.length_b   1.000
_cell.length_c   1.000
_cell.angle_alpha   90.00
_cell.angle_beta   90.00
_cell.angle_gamma   90.00
#
_symmetry.space_group_name_H-M   'P 1'
#
loop_
_entity.id
_entity.type
_entity.pdbx_description
1 polymer ?
#
loop_
_entity_poly.entity_id
_entity_poly.type
_entity_poly.pdbx_seq_one_letter_code
_entity_poly.pdbx_strand_id
1 'polypeptide(L)'
;MKKSTKLCLILNISCCTCILIIVGSIVAIYTFGLQSKMPDPGYCTRKHAAIAMECAKKDDELGAAAASLNHTEILLRQTKDYEPLGGLCFVTLQCAREIKCRAIRNILNDISICGFVYYYTKEFSECANRLYEKRNEIPCLGEIFNEQSRTPKEACKKWKSINPCVKEAIRNECDDRLGILQFKWEQKSQKANSIYCEEDRRITLGSEETTDN
;
A
#
# COMPACT_ATOMS: atom_id res chain seq x y z
N MET A 1 56.16 -28.89 38.08
CA MET A 1 54.87 -28.90 37.35
C MET A 1 54.49 -27.48 36.93
N LYS A 2 54.88 -27.00 35.74
CA LYS A 2 54.49 -25.64 35.23
C LYS A 2 54.25 -25.56 33.70
N LYS A 3 54.55 -26.63 32.94
CA LYS A 3 54.40 -26.65 31.47
C LYS A 3 52.99 -27.07 30.99
N SER A 4 52.26 -27.88 31.76
CA SER A 4 50.96 -28.44 31.36
C SER A 4 49.86 -27.39 31.23
N THR A 5 49.81 -26.42 32.15
CA THR A 5 48.75 -25.39 32.18
C THR A 5 48.82 -24.41 31.01
N LYS A 6 50.02 -24.06 30.54
CA LYS A 6 50.20 -23.17 29.38
C LYS A 6 49.79 -23.85 28.07
N LEU A 7 50.02 -25.16 27.95
CA LEU A 7 49.66 -25.92 26.76
C LEU A 7 48.14 -26.02 26.60
N CYS A 8 47.41 -26.31 27.69
CA CYS A 8 45.94 -26.32 27.68
C CYS A 8 45.36 -24.93 27.35
N LEU A 9 45.97 -23.86 27.84
CA LEU A 9 45.50 -22.49 27.58
C LEU A 9 45.69 -22.10 26.11
N ILE A 10 46.82 -22.47 25.50
CA ILE A 10 47.10 -22.25 24.07
C ILE A 10 46.15 -23.09 23.21
N LEU A 11 45.91 -24.35 23.57
CA LEU A 11 44.98 -25.22 22.83
C LEU A 11 43.54 -24.70 22.87
N ASN A 12 43.10 -24.19 24.03
CA ASN A 12 41.76 -23.63 24.21
C ASN A 12 41.57 -22.32 23.44
N ILE A 13 42.57 -21.43 23.48
CA ILE A 13 42.56 -20.20 22.67
C ILE A 13 42.51 -20.53 21.18
N SER A 14 43.36 -21.47 20.73
CA SER A 14 43.39 -21.89 19.32
C SER A 14 42.05 -22.50 18.87
N CYS A 15 41.44 -23.35 19.70
CA CYS A 15 40.15 -23.95 19.40
C CYS A 15 39.03 -22.90 19.32
N CYS A 16 38.97 -21.98 20.30
CA CYS A 16 38.00 -20.88 20.30
C CYS A 16 38.18 -19.96 19.08
N THR A 17 39.41 -19.63 18.69
CA THR A 17 39.66 -18.82 17.49
C THR A 17 39.21 -19.52 16.22
N CYS A 18 39.43 -20.84 16.10
CA CYS A 18 38.98 -21.61 14.94
C CYS A 18 37.45 -21.66 14.85
N ILE A 19 36.76 -21.86 15.98
CA ILE A 19 35.30 -21.88 16.03
C ILE A 19 34.74 -20.50 15.62
N LEU A 20 35.31 -19.40 16.13
CA LEU A 20 34.87 -18.06 15.78
C LEU A 20 35.06 -17.75 14.28
N ILE A 21 36.16 -18.21 13.67
CA ILE A 21 36.39 -18.06 12.23
C ILE A 21 35.36 -18.85 11.43
N ILE A 22 35.05 -20.08 11.83
CA ILE A 22 34.05 -20.93 11.14
C ILE A 22 32.66 -20.31 11.25
N VAL A 23 32.24 -19.89 12.45
CA VAL A 23 30.93 -19.25 12.65
C VAL A 23 30.85 -17.93 11.90
N GLY A 24 31.90 -17.10 11.95
CA GLY A 24 31.98 -15.85 11.18
C GLY A 24 31.89 -16.08 9.68
N SER A 25 32.52 -17.14 9.16
CA SER A 25 32.46 -17.52 7.75
C SER A 25 31.06 -18.01 7.35
N ILE A 26 30.39 -18.80 8.18
CA ILE A 26 29.01 -19.26 7.93
C ILE A 26 28.05 -18.07 7.91
N VAL A 27 28.17 -17.16 8.89
CA VAL A 27 27.35 -15.93 8.93
C VAL A 27 27.61 -15.07 7.70
N ALA A 28 28.86 -14.87 7.31
CA ALA A 28 29.21 -14.12 6.10
C ALA A 28 28.65 -14.78 4.83
N ILE A 29 28.80 -16.09 4.66
CA ILE A 29 28.23 -16.82 3.51
C ILE A 29 26.70 -16.71 3.52
N TYR A 30 26.06 -16.77 4.68
CA TYR A 30 24.61 -16.63 4.80
C TYR A 30 24.14 -15.20 4.47
N THR A 31 24.84 -14.17 4.95
CA THR A 31 24.50 -12.76 4.66
C THR A 31 24.79 -12.39 3.20
N PHE A 32 25.94 -12.78 2.64
CA PHE A 32 26.26 -12.60 1.22
C PHE A 32 25.38 -13.47 0.31
N GLY A 33 25.02 -14.68 0.74
CA GLY A 33 24.08 -15.57 0.04
C GLY A 33 22.66 -15.00 0.01
N LEU A 34 22.25 -14.30 1.08
CA LEU A 34 20.99 -13.54 1.12
C LEU A 34 21.05 -12.30 0.22
N GLN A 35 22.18 -11.59 0.15
CA GLN A 35 22.33 -10.44 -0.75
C GLN A 35 22.35 -10.84 -2.23
N SER A 36 22.94 -11.97 -2.58
CA SER A 36 23.04 -12.46 -3.97
C SER A 36 21.75 -13.05 -4.54
N LYS A 37 20.77 -13.41 -3.67
CA LYS A 37 19.43 -13.86 -4.09
C LYS A 37 18.41 -12.74 -4.23
N MET A 38 18.73 -11.52 -3.85
CA MET A 38 17.86 -10.39 -4.14
C MET A 38 18.14 -9.93 -5.58
N PRO A 39 17.19 -10.05 -6.52
CA PRO A 39 17.35 -9.43 -7.83
C PRO A 39 17.60 -7.93 -7.61
N ASP A 40 18.68 -7.44 -8.21
CA ASP A 40 19.13 -6.05 -8.14
C ASP A 40 17.94 -5.10 -8.36
N PRO A 41 17.56 -4.25 -7.39
CA PRO A 41 16.34 -3.45 -7.47
C PRO A 41 16.38 -2.31 -8.50
N GLY A 42 17.49 -2.14 -9.23
CA GLY A 42 17.79 -0.89 -9.94
C GLY A 42 17.84 -0.91 -11.46
N TYR A 43 17.94 -2.05 -12.15
CA TYR A 43 18.20 -2.01 -13.60
C TYR A 43 16.91 -1.80 -14.42
N CYS A 44 16.65 -0.54 -14.76
CA CYS A 44 15.55 -0.15 -15.63
C CYS A 44 15.99 -0.33 -17.10
N THR A 45 15.21 -1.08 -17.88
CA THR A 45 15.50 -1.38 -19.29
C THR A 45 14.46 -0.71 -20.17
N ARG A 46 14.73 -0.60 -21.48
CA ARG A 46 13.68 -0.19 -22.45
C ARG A 46 12.44 -1.08 -22.41
N LYS A 47 12.60 -2.38 -22.12
CA LYS A 47 11.46 -3.30 -21.94
C LYS A 47 10.62 -2.91 -20.73
N HIS A 48 11.25 -2.54 -19.61
CA HIS A 48 10.54 -2.03 -18.43
C HIS A 48 9.78 -0.73 -18.75
N ALA A 49 10.36 0.17 -19.53
CA ALA A 49 9.69 1.40 -19.97
C ALA A 49 8.49 1.12 -20.90
N ALA A 50 8.60 0.15 -21.81
CA ALA A 50 7.51 -0.26 -22.68
C ALA A 50 6.32 -0.86 -21.89
N ILE A 51 6.61 -1.74 -20.92
CA ILE A 51 5.60 -2.29 -20.01
C ILE A 51 4.96 -1.16 -19.20
N ALA A 52 5.75 -0.21 -18.69
CA ALA A 52 5.24 0.94 -17.95
C ALA A 52 4.29 1.82 -18.78
N MET A 53 4.60 2.05 -20.06
CA MET A 53 3.71 2.77 -20.97
C MET A 53 2.40 2.03 -21.19
N GLU A 54 2.43 0.69 -21.30
CA GLU A 54 1.21 -0.10 -21.40
C GLU A 54 0.38 -0.04 -20.11
N CYS A 55 1.04 -0.11 -18.94
CA CYS A 55 0.36 0.05 -17.66
C CYS A 55 -0.24 1.45 -17.49
N ALA A 56 0.45 2.50 -17.96
CA ALA A 56 -0.04 3.86 -17.93
C ALA A 56 -1.33 4.04 -18.75
N LYS A 57 -1.43 3.41 -19.94
CA LYS A 57 -2.69 3.42 -20.72
C LYS A 57 -3.86 2.79 -19.96
N LYS A 58 -3.61 1.69 -19.24
CA LYS A 58 -4.62 1.03 -18.39
C LYS A 58 -4.99 1.91 -17.19
N ASP A 59 -4.06 2.71 -16.70
CA ASP A 59 -4.31 3.73 -15.67
C ASP A 59 -5.14 4.92 -16.21
N ASP A 60 -4.92 5.33 -17.46
CA ASP A 60 -5.76 6.34 -18.14
C ASP A 60 -7.21 5.85 -18.30
N GLU A 61 -7.40 4.61 -18.73
CA GLU A 61 -8.72 3.96 -18.82
C GLU A 61 -9.41 3.89 -17.46
N LEU A 62 -8.66 3.55 -16.41
CA LEU A 62 -9.12 3.59 -15.04
C LEU A 62 -9.51 5.01 -14.63
N GLY A 63 -8.71 6.03 -14.97
CA GLY A 63 -8.98 7.43 -14.66
C GLY A 63 -10.29 7.91 -15.30
N ALA A 64 -10.52 7.53 -16.57
CA ALA A 64 -11.77 7.82 -17.27
C ALA A 64 -12.98 7.11 -16.63
N ALA A 65 -12.83 5.84 -16.27
CA ALA A 65 -13.87 5.08 -15.58
C ALA A 65 -14.13 5.63 -14.16
N ALA A 66 -13.10 6.04 -13.44
CA ALA A 66 -13.21 6.62 -12.10
C ALA A 66 -13.95 7.96 -12.13
N ALA A 67 -13.67 8.80 -13.14
CA ALA A 67 -14.38 10.07 -13.33
C ALA A 67 -15.91 9.90 -13.43
N SER A 68 -16.39 8.75 -13.89
CA SER A 68 -17.82 8.43 -13.94
C SER A 68 -18.47 8.22 -12.58
N LEU A 69 -17.69 7.99 -11.51
CA LEU A 69 -18.20 7.74 -10.15
C LEU A 69 -18.54 9.00 -9.35
N ASN A 70 -18.48 10.19 -9.94
CA ASN A 70 -18.79 11.48 -9.30
C ASN A 70 -18.30 11.59 -7.84
N HIS A 71 -16.98 11.70 -7.67
CA HIS A 71 -16.27 11.64 -6.38
C HIS A 71 -16.63 12.76 -5.38
N THR A 72 -17.43 13.75 -5.81
CA THR A 72 -17.83 14.90 -4.99
C THR A 72 -19.24 14.77 -4.41
N GLU A 73 -20.07 13.90 -4.97
CA GLU A 73 -21.43 13.70 -4.47
C GLU A 73 -21.44 12.81 -3.23
N ILE A 74 -20.79 11.64 -3.23
CA ILE A 74 -20.81 10.69 -2.11
C ILE A 74 -19.37 10.25 -1.80
N LEU A 75 -18.99 10.20 -0.52
CA LEU A 75 -17.63 9.85 -0.09
C LEU A 75 -17.30 8.37 -0.28
N LEU A 76 -18.29 7.48 -0.21
CA LEU A 76 -18.09 6.08 -0.55
C LEU A 76 -19.39 5.52 -1.11
N ARG A 77 -19.32 4.94 -2.30
CA ARG A 77 -20.46 4.21 -2.89
C ARG A 77 -20.52 2.77 -2.39
N GLN A 78 -21.57 2.03 -2.76
CA GLN A 78 -21.62 0.60 -2.45
C GLN A 78 -20.53 -0.13 -3.23
N THR A 79 -20.13 -1.30 -2.73
CA THR A 79 -19.12 -2.16 -3.34
C THR A 79 -19.44 -2.50 -4.81
N LYS A 80 -20.71 -2.77 -5.13
CA LYS A 80 -21.18 -3.04 -6.50
C LYS A 80 -20.90 -1.90 -7.49
N ASP A 81 -20.96 -0.65 -7.02
CA ASP A 81 -20.75 0.52 -7.88
C ASP A 81 -19.26 0.66 -8.25
N TYR A 82 -18.38 0.07 -7.45
CA TYR A 82 -16.94 0.00 -7.71
C TYR A 82 -16.50 -1.27 -8.44
N GLU A 83 -17.35 -2.29 -8.63
CA GLU A 83 -16.95 -3.55 -9.29
C GLU A 83 -16.30 -3.36 -10.67
N PRO A 84 -16.84 -2.50 -11.56
CA PRO A 84 -16.21 -2.23 -12.85
C PRO A 84 -14.78 -1.69 -12.69
N LEU A 85 -14.55 -0.82 -11.70
CA LEU A 85 -13.22 -0.32 -11.37
C LEU A 85 -12.34 -1.37 -10.71
N GLY A 86 -12.91 -2.25 -9.89
CA GLY A 86 -12.18 -3.33 -9.22
C GLY A 86 -11.49 -4.27 -10.21
N GLY A 87 -12.17 -4.59 -11.32
CA GLY A 87 -11.61 -5.37 -12.42
C GLY A 87 -10.44 -4.67 -13.11
N LEU A 88 -10.63 -3.41 -13.54
CA LEU A 88 -9.56 -2.60 -14.15
C LEU A 88 -8.38 -2.45 -13.20
N CYS A 89 -8.65 -2.21 -11.92
CA CYS A 89 -7.64 -2.09 -10.90
C CYS A 89 -6.83 -3.35 -10.66
N PHE A 90 -7.45 -4.52 -10.74
CA PHE A 90 -6.71 -5.77 -10.69
C PHE A 90 -5.72 -5.86 -11.85
N VAL A 91 -6.15 -5.55 -13.07
CA VAL A 91 -5.30 -5.59 -14.27
C VAL A 91 -4.15 -4.58 -14.15
N THR A 92 -4.41 -3.34 -13.74
CA THR A 92 -3.39 -2.30 -13.55
C THR A 92 -2.38 -2.69 -12.47
N LEU A 93 -2.84 -3.22 -11.34
CA LEU A 93 -1.96 -3.69 -10.26
C LEU A 93 -1.08 -4.88 -10.69
N GLN A 94 -1.61 -5.80 -11.50
CA GLN A 94 -0.81 -6.91 -12.05
C GLN A 94 0.24 -6.39 -13.03
N CYS A 95 -0.14 -5.46 -13.91
CA CYS A 95 0.77 -4.81 -14.84
C CYS A 95 1.97 -4.16 -14.11
N ALA A 96 1.69 -3.41 -13.04
CA ALA A 96 2.73 -2.77 -12.24
C ALA A 96 3.65 -3.77 -11.52
N ARG A 97 3.17 -4.97 -11.17
CA ARG A 97 3.98 -6.03 -10.52
C ARG A 97 5.02 -6.65 -11.45
N GLU A 98 4.76 -6.69 -12.75
CA GLU A 98 5.69 -7.22 -13.75
C GLU A 98 6.94 -6.32 -13.91
N ILE A 99 6.83 -5.05 -13.51
CA ILE A 99 7.92 -4.08 -13.55
C ILE A 99 8.83 -4.30 -12.33
N LYS A 100 9.96 -4.97 -12.57
CA LYS A 100 11.00 -5.22 -11.55
C LYS A 100 11.85 -3.98 -11.23
N CYS A 101 11.83 -2.97 -12.08
CA CYS A 101 12.51 -1.68 -11.85
C CYS A 101 11.81 -0.89 -10.74
N ARG A 102 12.51 -0.66 -9.61
CA ARG A 102 11.94 0.00 -8.44
C ARG A 102 11.50 1.45 -8.72
N ALA A 103 12.28 2.22 -9.48
CA ALA A 103 11.96 3.63 -9.77
C ALA A 103 10.63 3.76 -10.51
N ILE A 104 10.45 3.00 -11.60
CA ILE A 104 9.21 2.99 -12.39
C ILE A 104 8.05 2.43 -11.57
N ARG A 105 8.28 1.36 -10.80
CA ARG A 105 7.25 0.74 -9.98
C ARG A 105 6.75 1.67 -8.86
N ASN A 106 7.63 2.49 -8.27
CA ASN A 106 7.23 3.45 -7.24
C ASN A 106 6.34 4.56 -7.81
N ILE A 107 6.71 5.10 -8.98
CA ILE A 107 5.89 6.10 -9.69
C ILE A 107 4.48 5.55 -9.94
N LEU A 108 4.36 4.29 -10.39
CA LEU A 108 3.05 3.66 -10.63
C LEU A 108 2.28 3.31 -9.34
N ASN A 109 2.97 2.90 -8.27
CA ASN A 109 2.35 2.50 -7.01
C ASN A 109 1.83 3.66 -6.17
N ASP A 110 2.45 4.83 -6.26
CA ASP A 110 2.05 6.02 -5.51
C ASP A 110 0.83 6.72 -6.14
N ILE A 111 0.47 6.36 -7.38
CA ILE A 111 -0.62 6.98 -8.14
C ILE A 111 -1.95 6.20 -8.01
N SER A 112 -1.94 4.88 -7.81
CA SER A 112 -3.19 4.12 -8.04
C SER A 112 -4.14 4.06 -6.82
N ILE A 113 -5.30 4.70 -7.00
CA ILE A 113 -6.57 4.45 -6.27
C ILE A 113 -6.91 2.95 -6.13
N CYS A 114 -6.35 2.12 -7.02
CA CYS A 114 -6.62 0.70 -7.11
C CYS A 114 -6.29 -0.12 -5.88
N GLY A 115 -5.30 0.31 -5.10
CA GLY A 115 -5.00 -0.36 -3.83
C GLY A 115 -6.21 -0.38 -2.90
N PHE A 116 -7.00 0.70 -2.89
CA PHE A 116 -8.21 0.83 -2.10
C PHE A 116 -9.41 0.18 -2.79
N VAL A 117 -9.66 0.50 -4.06
CA VAL A 117 -10.83 -0.03 -4.80
C VAL A 117 -10.83 -1.55 -4.87
N TYR A 118 -9.67 -2.17 -5.14
CA TYR A 118 -9.57 -3.63 -5.16
C TYR A 118 -9.83 -4.25 -3.77
N TYR A 119 -9.27 -3.66 -2.71
CA TYR A 119 -9.53 -4.10 -1.35
C TYR A 119 -11.02 -3.98 -0.99
N TYR A 120 -11.62 -2.82 -1.28
CA TYR A 120 -13.01 -2.50 -0.98
C TYR A 120 -14.00 -3.42 -1.69
N THR A 121 -13.74 -3.76 -2.95
CA THR A 121 -14.62 -4.62 -3.77
C THR A 121 -14.38 -6.11 -3.61
N LYS A 122 -13.26 -6.53 -2.98
CA LYS A 122 -12.91 -7.94 -2.80
C LYS A 122 -12.82 -8.30 -1.31
N GLU A 123 -11.62 -8.22 -0.74
CA GLU A 123 -11.31 -8.68 0.62
C GLU A 123 -12.20 -8.05 1.70
N PHE A 124 -12.64 -6.80 1.48
CA PHE A 124 -13.44 -6.04 2.44
C PHE A 124 -14.93 -5.97 2.07
N SER A 125 -15.35 -6.56 0.95
CA SER A 125 -16.68 -6.36 0.37
C SER A 125 -17.82 -6.73 1.34
N GLU A 126 -17.68 -7.85 2.05
CA GLU A 126 -18.68 -8.30 3.03
C GLU A 126 -18.82 -7.32 4.20
N CYS A 127 -17.70 -6.85 4.75
CA CYS A 127 -17.69 -5.83 5.80
C CYS A 127 -18.26 -4.50 5.29
N ALA A 128 -17.85 -4.07 4.09
CA ALA A 128 -18.36 -2.86 3.47
C ALA A 128 -19.89 -2.89 3.29
N ASN A 129 -20.45 -4.04 2.92
CA ASN A 129 -21.90 -4.19 2.81
C ASN A 129 -22.60 -4.10 4.17
N ARG A 130 -22.05 -4.74 5.22
CA ARG A 130 -22.55 -4.58 6.60
C ARG A 130 -22.53 -3.13 7.06
N LEU A 131 -21.42 -2.43 6.86
CA LEU A 131 -21.29 -1.00 7.19
C LEU A 131 -22.32 -0.15 6.41
N TYR A 132 -22.54 -0.47 5.14
CA TYR A 132 -23.56 0.20 4.34
C TYR A 132 -24.97 -0.01 4.90
N GLU A 133 -25.32 -1.22 5.35
CA GLU A 133 -26.61 -1.50 5.99
C GLU A 133 -26.78 -0.68 7.27
N LYS A 134 -25.71 -0.48 8.03
CA LYS A 134 -25.66 0.33 9.25
C LYS A 134 -25.60 1.85 9.04
N ARG A 135 -25.61 2.33 7.79
CA ARG A 135 -25.44 3.77 7.47
C ARG A 135 -26.46 4.70 8.13
N ASN A 136 -27.66 4.22 8.43
CA ASN A 136 -28.69 5.02 9.09
C ASN A 136 -28.65 4.92 10.63
N GLU A 137 -27.95 3.92 11.17
CA GLU A 137 -27.81 3.68 12.61
C GLU A 137 -26.56 4.35 13.17
N ILE A 138 -25.48 4.37 12.38
CA ILE A 138 -24.17 4.92 12.77
C ILE A 138 -23.97 6.26 12.05
N PRO A 139 -23.98 7.40 12.76
CA PRO A 139 -23.96 8.72 12.14
C PRO A 139 -22.82 8.94 11.14
N CYS A 140 -21.61 8.50 11.46
CA CYS A 140 -20.46 8.69 10.58
C CYS A 140 -20.52 7.84 9.30
N LEU A 141 -21.19 6.69 9.33
CA LEU A 141 -21.44 5.92 8.12
C LEU A 141 -22.48 6.63 7.25
N GLY A 142 -23.48 7.26 7.86
CA GLY A 142 -24.44 8.12 7.16
C GLY A 142 -23.77 9.28 6.43
N GLU A 143 -22.82 9.95 7.08
CA GLU A 143 -22.02 11.02 6.45
C GLU A 143 -21.21 10.51 5.25
N ILE A 144 -20.72 9.27 5.28
CA ILE A 144 -19.98 8.67 4.17
C ILE A 144 -20.89 8.27 3.00
N PHE A 145 -22.04 7.65 3.29
CA PHE A 145 -22.88 6.96 2.30
C PHE A 145 -24.09 7.77 1.81
N ASN A 146 -24.54 8.79 2.54
CA ASN A 146 -25.82 9.47 2.26
C ASN A 146 -25.68 10.96 1.87
N GLU A 147 -24.58 11.63 2.20
CA GLU A 147 -24.45 13.08 1.97
C GLU A 147 -23.98 13.34 0.53
N GLN A 148 -24.81 14.02 -0.27
CA GLN A 148 -24.83 14.02 -1.75
C GLN A 148 -24.11 15.18 -2.46
N SER A 149 -23.44 16.10 -1.77
CA SER A 149 -22.75 17.21 -2.47
C SER A 149 -21.69 17.86 -1.61
N ARG A 150 -20.42 17.81 -2.05
CA ARG A 150 -19.27 18.47 -1.44
C ARG A 150 -18.33 19.03 -2.49
N THR A 151 -17.65 20.12 -2.18
CA THR A 151 -16.46 20.50 -2.95
C THR A 151 -15.34 19.47 -2.70
N PRO A 152 -14.36 19.31 -3.62
CA PRO A 152 -13.22 18.42 -3.39
C PRO A 152 -12.49 18.69 -2.06
N LYS A 153 -12.31 19.97 -1.71
CA LYS A 153 -11.69 20.38 -0.44
C LYS A 153 -12.47 19.90 0.78
N GLU A 154 -13.79 20.00 0.75
CA GLU A 154 -14.67 19.51 1.82
C GLU A 154 -14.66 17.98 1.89
N ALA A 155 -14.71 17.31 0.74
CA ALA A 155 -14.63 15.85 0.66
C ALA A 155 -13.31 15.34 1.26
N CYS A 156 -12.17 15.96 0.93
CA CYS A 156 -10.87 15.66 1.51
C CYS A 156 -10.86 15.82 3.03
N LYS A 157 -11.30 16.97 3.54
CA LYS A 157 -11.35 17.25 4.98
C LYS A 157 -12.24 16.24 5.70
N LYS A 158 -13.40 15.94 5.12
CA LYS A 158 -14.36 14.99 5.70
C LYS A 158 -13.78 13.58 5.73
N TRP A 159 -13.20 13.11 4.63
CA TRP A 159 -12.52 11.81 4.54
C TRP A 159 -11.44 11.63 5.63
N LYS A 160 -10.60 12.64 5.82
CA LYS A 160 -9.56 12.63 6.88
C LYS A 160 -10.19 12.57 8.27
N SER A 161 -11.25 13.35 8.52
CA SER A 161 -11.93 13.40 9.83
C SER A 161 -12.72 12.14 10.19
N ILE A 162 -13.22 11.40 9.21
CA ILE A 162 -14.18 10.31 9.45
C ILE A 162 -13.52 8.95 9.71
N ASN A 163 -12.25 8.81 9.30
CA ASN A 163 -11.48 7.57 9.41
C ASN A 163 -11.49 6.93 10.82
N PRO A 164 -11.32 7.68 11.93
CA PRO A 164 -11.40 7.11 13.27
C PRO A 164 -12.74 6.42 13.57
N CYS A 165 -13.86 7.05 13.17
CA CYS A 165 -15.19 6.48 13.38
C CYS A 165 -15.42 5.23 12.53
N VAL A 166 -14.95 5.23 11.28
CA VAL A 166 -15.05 4.04 10.41
C VAL A 166 -14.27 2.87 10.99
N LYS A 167 -13.07 3.10 11.55
CA LYS A 167 -12.29 2.04 12.21
C LYS A 167 -13.07 1.42 13.37
N GLU A 168 -13.73 2.25 14.17
CA GLU A 168 -14.57 1.77 15.27
C GLU A 168 -15.78 0.97 14.75
N ALA A 169 -16.46 1.46 13.72
CA ALA A 169 -17.55 0.74 13.08
C ALA A 169 -17.10 -0.61 12.49
N ILE A 170 -15.91 -0.68 11.87
CA ILE A 170 -15.33 -1.95 11.38
C ILE A 170 -15.14 -2.93 12.53
N ARG A 171 -14.58 -2.46 13.66
CA ARG A 171 -14.35 -3.32 14.83
C ARG A 171 -15.65 -3.94 15.33
N ASN A 172 -16.70 -3.14 15.39
CA ASN A 172 -17.97 -3.52 16.01
C ASN A 172 -18.85 -4.34 15.07
N GLU A 173 -18.88 -4.01 13.77
CA GLU A 173 -19.82 -4.59 12.81
C GLU A 173 -19.23 -5.70 11.94
N CYS A 174 -17.89 -5.84 11.87
CA CYS A 174 -17.25 -6.76 10.93
C CYS A 174 -16.49 -7.92 11.58
N ASP A 175 -16.81 -8.26 12.84
CA ASP A 175 -16.17 -9.34 13.59
C ASP A 175 -14.63 -9.30 13.55
N ASP A 176 -14.06 -8.10 13.45
CA ASP A 176 -12.61 -7.87 13.28
C ASP A 176 -11.86 -7.99 14.61
N ARG A 177 -11.97 -9.15 15.25
CA ARG A 177 -11.41 -9.44 16.58
C ARG A 177 -9.90 -9.28 16.65
N LEU A 178 -9.21 -9.46 15.52
CA LEU A 178 -7.76 -9.35 15.39
C LEU A 178 -7.30 -7.98 14.85
N GLY A 179 -8.22 -7.07 14.52
CA GLY A 179 -7.88 -5.74 13.99
C GLY A 179 -7.30 -5.72 12.57
N ILE A 180 -7.43 -6.82 11.82
CA ILE A 180 -6.82 -6.98 10.50
C ILE A 180 -7.53 -6.08 9.48
N LEU A 181 -8.86 -6.03 9.53
CA LEU A 181 -9.65 -5.21 8.61
C LEU A 181 -9.48 -3.72 8.92
N GLN A 182 -9.41 -3.34 10.20
CA GLN A 182 -9.10 -1.99 10.64
C GLN A 182 -7.73 -1.52 10.15
N PHE A 183 -6.70 -2.36 10.33
CA PHE A 183 -5.34 -2.04 9.89
C PHE A 183 -5.24 -1.87 8.38
N LYS A 184 -5.85 -2.80 7.61
CA LYS A 184 -5.89 -2.70 6.15
C LYS A 184 -6.69 -1.48 5.69
N TRP A 185 -7.83 -1.18 6.31
CA TRP A 185 -8.61 0.03 6.02
C TRP A 185 -7.74 1.27 6.18
N GLU A 186 -7.05 1.43 7.32
CA GLU A 186 -6.20 2.58 7.60
C GLU A 186 -5.09 2.76 6.56
N GLN A 187 -4.38 1.68 6.20
CA GLN A 187 -3.33 1.76 5.19
C GLN A 187 -3.88 2.11 3.80
N LYS A 188 -5.03 1.54 3.43
CA LYS A 188 -5.60 1.71 2.09
C LYS A 188 -6.35 3.03 1.95
N SER A 189 -7.03 3.50 3.00
CA SER A 189 -7.79 4.75 3.01
C SER A 189 -6.89 5.97 2.97
N GLN A 190 -5.71 5.91 3.60
CA GLN A 190 -4.67 6.95 3.48
C GLN A 190 -4.20 7.10 2.03
N LYS A 191 -3.96 5.97 1.34
CA LYS A 191 -3.58 5.98 -0.08
C LYS A 191 -4.71 6.44 -1.00
N ALA A 192 -5.96 6.26 -0.56
CA ALA A 192 -7.14 6.79 -1.22
C ALA A 192 -7.36 8.30 -0.98
N ASN A 193 -6.51 8.99 -0.22
CA ASN A 193 -6.59 10.46 -0.12
C ASN A 193 -6.49 11.11 -1.50
N SER A 194 -5.73 10.53 -2.44
CA SER A 194 -5.63 11.03 -3.82
C SER A 194 -6.96 11.05 -4.60
N ILE A 195 -8.01 10.38 -4.10
CA ILE A 195 -9.37 10.42 -4.66
C ILE A 195 -10.04 11.77 -4.35
N TYR A 196 -9.85 12.27 -3.12
CA TYR A 196 -10.59 13.42 -2.59
C TYR A 196 -9.71 14.66 -2.38
N CYS A 197 -8.39 14.49 -2.22
CA CYS A 197 -7.42 15.52 -1.84
C CYS A 197 -6.49 15.83 -3.02
N GLU A 198 -6.81 16.85 -3.82
CA GLU A 198 -5.98 17.29 -4.96
C GLU A 198 -4.56 17.72 -4.56
N GLU A 199 -4.39 18.28 -3.36
CA GLU A 199 -3.08 18.69 -2.80
C GLU A 199 -2.14 17.48 -2.63
N ASP A 200 -2.68 16.32 -2.24
CA ASP A 200 -1.91 15.07 -2.10
C ASP A 200 -1.56 14.45 -3.46
N ARG A 201 -2.21 14.89 -4.56
CA ARG A 201 -1.95 14.47 -5.96
C ARG A 201 -0.75 15.20 -6.58
N ARG A 202 -0.50 16.46 -6.19
CA ARG A 202 0.63 17.29 -6.72
C ARG A 202 1.98 16.88 -6.12
N ILE A 203 2.00 16.44 -4.87
CA ILE A 203 3.23 15.98 -4.19
C ILE A 203 3.76 14.69 -4.86
N THR A 204 2.90 13.89 -5.48
CA THR A 204 3.24 12.60 -6.10
C THR A 204 3.77 12.71 -7.53
N LEU A 205 3.48 13.80 -8.25
CA LEU A 205 3.88 14.00 -9.65
C LEU A 205 5.06 14.96 -9.81
N GLY A 206 5.64 15.45 -8.71
CA GLY A 206 6.69 16.47 -8.77
C GLY A 206 6.14 17.76 -9.36
N SER A 207 5.39 18.53 -8.56
CA SER A 207 5.12 19.92 -8.94
C SER A 207 6.41 20.71 -8.85
N GLU A 208 6.94 21.14 -9.99
CA GLU A 208 7.66 22.41 -10.05
C GLU A 208 6.73 23.47 -9.44
N GLU A 209 7.17 24.07 -8.33
CA GLU A 209 6.59 25.28 -7.80
C GLU A 209 6.77 26.38 -8.86
N THR A 210 5.71 26.70 -9.60
CA THR A 210 5.57 28.04 -10.16
C THR A 210 5.19 28.95 -9.00
N THR A 211 6.21 29.54 -8.37
CA THR A 211 6.06 30.74 -7.55
C THR A 211 5.66 31.88 -8.48
N ASP A 212 4.37 32.22 -8.49
CA ASP A 212 3.90 33.49 -9.05
C ASP A 212 4.30 34.62 -8.08
N ASN A 213 5.17 35.51 -8.56
CA ASN A 213 5.37 36.86 -8.05
C ASN A 213 4.55 37.82 -8.91
#